data_AF-A0A2G6GQY0-F1
#
_entry.id   AF-A0A2G6GQY0-F1
#
_cell.length_a   1.000
_cell.length_b   1.000
_cell.length_c   1.000
_cell.angle_alpha   90.00
_cell.angle_beta   90.00
_cell.angle_gamma   90.00
#
_symmetry.space_group_name_H-M   'P 1'
#
loop_
_entity.id
_entity.type
_entity.pdbx_description
1 polymer ?
#
loop_
_entity_poly.entity_id
_entity_poly.type
_entity_poly.pdbx_seq_one_letter_code
_entity_poly.pdbx_strand_id
1 'polypeptide(L)'
;MEQFRFEHPAYLYLLILLPILIVLFWIGLRYKKRALQRFGDLNIIQQLMPYASASRPTYKFFMVLIALFFLIIGLAAPQYGSKLQKIKRKGVEIIIALDVSNSMMAQDIKPNRLERAKRAISKMVDKLHNDKIGLIVFAG
;
A
#
# COMPACT_ATOMS: atom_id res chain seq x y z
N MET A 1 -5.59 -16.08 -3.69
CA MET A 1 -4.24 -16.25 -4.27
C MET A 1 -3.34 -15.24 -3.61
N GLU A 2 -2.37 -15.72 -2.84
CA GLU A 2 -1.40 -14.91 -2.10
C GLU A 2 -0.53 -14.14 -3.09
N GLN A 3 -0.69 -12.82 -3.15
CA GLN A 3 0.16 -11.95 -3.95
C GLN A 3 1.09 -11.19 -3.01
N PHE A 4 2.37 -11.54 -3.03
CA PHE A 4 3.42 -10.73 -2.42
C PHE A 4 3.34 -9.31 -3.01
N ARG A 5 3.25 -8.30 -2.14
CA ARG A 5 3.16 -6.90 -2.57
C ARG A 5 3.99 -6.00 -1.67
N PHE A 6 4.42 -4.88 -2.24
CA PHE A 6 4.98 -3.76 -1.47
C PHE A 6 3.87 -2.74 -1.24
N GLU A 7 3.75 -2.21 -0.02
CA GLU A 7 2.81 -1.12 0.27
C GLU A 7 3.24 0.18 -0.41
N HIS A 8 4.54 0.42 -0.44
CA HIS A 8 5.16 1.62 -0.98
C HIS A 8 6.24 1.26 -2.00
N PRO A 9 5.87 0.79 -3.19
CA PRO A 9 6.82 0.35 -4.21
C PRO A 9 7.75 1.48 -4.69
N ALA A 10 7.36 2.75 -4.51
CA ALA A 10 8.19 3.90 -4.87
C ALA A 10 9.54 3.94 -4.12
N TYR A 11 9.62 3.41 -2.89
CA TYR A 11 10.88 3.38 -2.16
C TYR A 11 11.91 2.42 -2.77
N LEU A 12 11.49 1.48 -3.61
CA LEU A 12 12.43 0.60 -4.34
C LEU A 12 13.32 1.39 -5.32
N TYR A 13 12.89 2.56 -5.80
CA TYR A 13 13.74 3.42 -6.62
C TYR A 13 14.99 3.91 -5.87
N LEU A 14 14.96 3.95 -4.53
CA LEU A 14 16.14 4.25 -3.71
C LEU A 14 17.24 3.20 -3.87
N LEU A 15 16.95 1.99 -4.36
CA LEU A 15 17.98 0.99 -4.67
C LEU A 15 18.99 1.52 -5.70
N ILE A 16 18.63 2.50 -6.54
CA ILE A 16 19.55 3.15 -7.49
C ILE A 16 20.67 3.93 -6.76
N LEU A 17 20.47 4.36 -5.50
CA LEU A 17 21.55 4.96 -4.71
C LEU A 17 22.69 3.99 -4.43
N LEU A 18 22.42 2.68 -4.33
CA LEU A 18 23.45 1.67 -4.04
C LEU A 18 24.56 1.63 -5.12
N PRO A 19 24.27 1.46 -6.42
CA PRO A 19 25.31 1.50 -7.45
C PRO A 19 26.00 2.86 -7.53
N ILE A 20 25.29 3.98 -7.29
CA ILE A 20 25.90 5.32 -7.24
C ILE A 20 26.97 5.38 -6.14
N LEU A 21 26.64 4.93 -4.93
CA LEU A 21 27.56 4.85 -3.79
C LEU A 21 28.77 3.95 -4.10
N ILE A 22 28.56 2.81 -4.77
CA ILE A 22 29.64 1.89 -5.18
C ILE A 22 30.60 2.59 -6.15
N VAL A 23 30.05 3.27 -7.16
CA VAL A 23 30.85 4.00 -8.16
C VAL A 23 31.65 5.13 -7.50
N LEU A 24 31.01 5.93 -6.64
CA LEU A 24 31.69 7.00 -5.90
C LEU A 24 32.80 6.46 -5.00
N PHE A 25 32.56 5.36 -4.29
CA PHE A 25 33.58 4.71 -3.47
C PHE A 25 34.75 4.22 -4.31
N TRP A 26 34.48 3.58 -5.46
CA TRP A 26 35.52 3.09 -6.36
C TRP A 26 36.36 4.22 -6.97
N ILE A 27 35.71 5.31 -7.36
CA ILE A 27 36.37 6.53 -7.83
C ILE A 27 37.27 7.09 -6.70
N GLY A 28 36.76 7.20 -5.48
CA GLY A 28 37.52 7.64 -4.31
C GLY A 28 38.76 6.78 -4.03
N LEU A 29 38.63 5.45 -4.13
CA LEU A 29 39.77 4.53 -4.00
C LEU A 29 40.82 4.75 -5.09
N ARG A 30 40.40 5.00 -6.34
CA ARG A 30 41.32 5.31 -7.44
C ARG A 30 42.03 6.65 -7.26
N TYR A 31 41.32 7.69 -6.86
CA TYR A 31 41.93 8.99 -6.56
C TYR A 31 42.92 8.88 -5.42
N LYS A 32 42.57 8.20 -4.33
CA LYS A 32 43.48 7.94 -3.21
C LYS A 32 44.76 7.23 -3.67
N LYS A 33 44.63 6.18 -4.48
CA LYS A 33 45.79 5.44 -5.01
C LYS A 33 46.69 6.32 -5.89
N ARG A 34 46.10 7.13 -6.78
CA ARG A 34 46.84 8.06 -7.64
C ARG A 34 47.52 9.19 -6.85
N ALA A 35 46.86 9.71 -5.81
CA ALA A 35 47.44 10.74 -4.95
C ALA A 35 48.65 10.17 -4.19
N LEU A 36 48.54 8.99 -3.59
CA LEU A 36 49.66 8.35 -2.88
C LEU A 36 50.86 8.10 -3.79
N GLN A 37 50.64 7.74 -5.06
CA GLN A 37 51.71 7.59 -6.05
C GLN A 37 52.41 8.91 -6.42
N ARG A 38 51.75 10.06 -6.27
CA ARG A 38 52.34 11.39 -6.53
C ARG A 38 53.12 11.94 -5.35
N PHE A 39 52.83 11.49 -4.12
CA PHE A 39 53.46 11.97 -2.89
C PHE A 39 54.82 11.33 -2.60
N GLY A 40 55.20 10.23 -3.29
CA GLY A 40 56.52 9.61 -3.16
C GLY A 40 56.50 8.09 -3.32
N ASP A 41 57.60 7.45 -2.94
CA ASP A 41 57.74 5.99 -3.00
C ASP A 41 56.72 5.29 -2.09
N LEU A 42 55.90 4.41 -2.67
CA LEU A 42 54.83 3.70 -1.97
C LEU A 42 55.34 2.91 -0.75
N ASN A 43 56.60 2.48 -0.78
CA ASN A 43 57.26 1.76 0.30
C ASN A 43 57.53 2.64 1.54
N ILE A 44 57.91 3.91 1.34
CA ILE A 44 58.15 4.86 2.43
C ILE A 44 56.81 5.27 3.07
N ILE A 45 55.79 5.49 2.25
CA ILE A 45 54.45 5.85 2.72
C ILE A 45 53.80 4.71 3.52
N GLN A 46 54.03 3.45 3.13
CA GLN A 46 53.55 2.29 3.90
C GLN A 46 54.29 2.13 5.24
N GLN A 47 55.59 2.40 5.30
CA GLN A 47 56.35 2.44 6.56
C GLN A 47 55.89 3.55 7.51
N LEU A 48 55.40 4.68 6.98
CA LEU A 48 54.83 5.77 7.78
C LEU A 48 53.39 5.47 8.27
N MET A 49 52.70 4.48 7.70
CA MET A 49 51.34 4.08 8.07
C MET A 49 51.21 2.57 8.38
N PRO A 50 51.98 2.03 9.34
CA PRO A 50 52.03 0.57 9.60
C PRO A 50 50.70 0.01 10.12
N TYR A 51 49.83 0.85 10.69
CA TYR A 51 48.51 0.45 11.21
C TYR A 51 47.36 0.66 10.21
N ALA A 52 47.64 1.20 9.01
CA ALA A 52 46.62 1.47 8.00
C ALA A 52 46.25 0.18 7.26
N SER A 53 45.17 -0.46 7.70
CA SER A 53 44.61 -1.62 7.00
C SER A 53 43.97 -1.20 5.66
N ALA A 54 44.43 -1.79 4.57
CA ALA A 54 43.87 -1.56 3.23
C ALA A 54 42.45 -2.13 3.05
N SER A 55 42.07 -3.14 3.84
CA SER A 55 40.80 -3.87 3.70
C SER A 55 39.69 -3.35 4.63
N ARG A 56 40.04 -2.78 5.80
CA ARG A 56 39.07 -2.21 6.76
C ARG A 56 38.06 -1.22 6.14
N PRO A 57 38.46 -0.24 5.30
CA PRO A 57 37.51 0.69 4.70
C PRO A 57 36.50 0.00 3.79
N THR A 58 36.94 -1.02 3.06
CA THR A 58 36.09 -1.81 2.15
C THR A 58 35.04 -2.61 2.93
N TYR A 59 35.44 -3.30 4.00
CA TYR A 59 34.49 -4.02 4.86
C TYR A 59 33.46 -3.09 5.50
N LYS A 60 33.90 -1.94 6.04
CA LYS A 60 33.00 -0.93 6.59
C LYS A 60 31.99 -0.44 5.54
N PHE A 61 32.47 -0.18 4.32
CA PHE A 61 31.61 0.25 3.23
C PHE A 61 30.55 -0.80 2.87
N PHE A 62 30.94 -2.08 2.75
CA PHE A 62 29.98 -3.16 2.48
C PHE A 62 28.96 -3.34 3.61
N MET A 63 29.37 -3.22 4.89
CA MET A 63 28.42 -3.28 6.01
C MET A 63 27.38 -2.16 5.93
N VAL A 64 27.80 -0.92 5.63
CA VAL A 64 26.88 0.21 5.45
C VAL A 64 25.94 -0.04 4.26
N LEU A 65 26.46 -0.63 3.18
CA LEU A 65 25.68 -0.89 1.97
C LEU A 65 24.60 -1.95 2.20
N ILE A 66 24.94 -3.02 2.93
CA ILE A 66 23.99 -4.05 3.36
C ILE A 66 22.94 -3.46 4.30
N ALA A 67 23.36 -2.66 5.28
CA ALA A 67 22.43 -2.01 6.19
C ALA A 67 21.44 -1.09 5.45
N LEU A 68 21.94 -0.31 4.48
CA LEU A 68 21.12 0.55 3.65
C LEU A 68 20.15 -0.25 2.76
N PHE A 69 20.60 -1.36 2.18
CA PHE A 69 19.76 -2.27 1.41
C PHE A 69 18.57 -2.80 2.23
N PHE A 70 18.84 -3.32 3.43
CA PHE A 70 17.77 -3.80 4.32
C PHE A 70 16.84 -2.67 4.78
N LEU A 71 17.37 -1.47 5.02
CA LEU A 71 16.58 -0.30 5.36
C LEU A 71 15.62 0.08 4.22
N ILE A 72 16.09 0.10 2.97
CA ILE A 72 15.25 0.39 1.79
C ILE A 72 14.16 -0.67 1.63
N ILE A 73 14.50 -1.95 1.80
CA ILE A 73 13.50 -3.03 1.75
C ILE A 73 12.47 -2.88 2.88
N GLY A 74 12.90 -2.57 4.10
CA GLY A 74 12.01 -2.32 5.23
C GLY A 74 11.04 -1.16 4.95
N LEU A 75 11.53 -0.06 4.36
CA LEU A 75 10.71 1.09 3.96
C LEU A 75 9.69 0.76 2.86
N ALA A 76 10.04 -0.14 1.93
CA ALA A 76 9.11 -0.61 0.91
C ALA A 76 7.94 -1.43 1.51
N ALA A 77 8.05 -1.84 2.79
CA ALA A 77 7.06 -2.58 3.55
C ALA A 77 6.55 -3.81 2.77
N PRO A 78 7.39 -4.85 2.62
CA PRO A 78 6.98 -6.10 1.98
C PRO A 78 5.86 -6.74 2.80
N GLN A 79 4.69 -6.87 2.20
CA GLN A 79 3.53 -7.51 2.81
C GLN A 79 3.35 -8.89 2.19
N TYR A 80 3.35 -9.90 3.04
CA TYR A 80 2.97 -11.25 2.70
C TYR A 80 1.58 -11.53 3.28
N GLY A 81 0.67 -12.06 2.46
CA GLY A 81 -0.69 -12.41 2.89
C GLY A 81 -1.81 -11.66 2.17
N SER A 82 -3.02 -12.16 2.37
CA SER A 82 -4.22 -11.58 1.76
C SER A 82 -4.53 -10.20 2.33
N LYS A 83 -4.72 -9.19 1.46
CA LYS A 83 -5.50 -8.02 1.90
C LYS A 83 -6.89 -8.56 2.15
N LEU A 84 -7.45 -8.32 3.33
CA LEU A 84 -8.88 -8.16 3.42
C LEU A 84 -9.19 -6.99 2.47
N GLN A 85 -9.55 -7.30 1.23
CA GLN A 85 -10.24 -6.32 0.40
C GLN A 85 -11.44 -5.95 1.26
N LYS A 86 -11.38 -4.79 1.90
CA LYS A 86 -12.57 -4.06 2.29
C LYS A 86 -13.22 -3.73 0.95
N ILE A 87 -13.93 -4.71 0.40
CA ILE A 87 -14.94 -4.45 -0.60
C ILE A 87 -15.78 -3.41 0.12
N LYS A 88 -15.63 -2.14 -0.27
CA LYS A 88 -16.56 -1.09 0.10
C LYS A 88 -17.85 -1.48 -0.60
N ARG A 89 -18.55 -2.47 -0.05
CA ARG A 89 -19.92 -2.80 -0.41
C ARG A 89 -20.70 -1.58 0.02
N LYS A 90 -20.93 -0.68 -0.94
CA LYS A 90 -21.84 0.44 -0.77
C LYS A 90 -23.23 -0.18 -0.64
N GLY A 91 -23.62 -0.53 0.59
CA GLY A 91 -25.03 -0.72 0.87
C GLY A 91 -25.70 0.65 0.69
N VAL A 92 -26.72 0.72 -0.15
CA VAL A 92 -27.59 1.90 -0.25
C VAL A 92 -28.54 1.87 0.94
N GLU A 93 -28.84 3.03 1.51
CA GLU A 93 -29.87 3.17 2.55
C GLU A 93 -31.16 3.64 1.88
N ILE A 94 -32.22 2.84 1.98
CA ILE A 94 -33.52 3.09 1.34
C ILE A 94 -34.57 3.32 2.42
N ILE A 95 -35.28 4.45 2.37
CA ILE A 95 -36.43 4.74 3.23
C ILE A 95 -37.70 4.68 2.39
N ILE A 96 -38.62 3.79 2.77
CA ILE A 96 -39.91 3.59 2.12
C ILE A 96 -40.98 4.23 3.00
N ALA A 97 -41.73 5.19 2.45
CA ALA A 97 -42.89 5.75 3.12
C ALA A 97 -44.17 5.12 2.53
N LEU A 98 -44.95 4.43 3.36
CA LEU A 98 -46.18 3.73 2.99
C LEU A 98 -47.39 4.42 3.63
N ASP A 99 -48.29 4.92 2.78
CA ASP A 99 -49.59 5.42 3.21
C ASP A 99 -50.56 4.26 3.47
N VAL A 100 -51.29 4.31 4.58
CA VAL A 100 -52.38 3.38 4.94
C VAL A 100 -53.75 4.08 5.08
N SER A 101 -53.91 5.26 4.48
CA SER A 101 -55.18 5.99 4.42
C SER A 101 -56.29 5.23 3.70
N ASN A 102 -57.54 5.67 3.89
CA ASN A 102 -58.71 5.09 3.21
C ASN A 102 -58.58 5.09 1.67
N SER A 103 -57.84 6.06 1.11
CA SER A 103 -57.58 6.14 -0.32
C SER A 103 -56.78 4.94 -0.85
N MET A 104 -56.00 4.28 0.01
CA MET A 104 -55.20 3.11 -0.33
C MET A 104 -56.01 1.80 -0.31
N MET A 105 -57.24 1.83 0.22
CA MET A 105 -58.20 0.73 0.12
C MET A 105 -58.97 0.72 -1.22
N ALA A 106 -58.74 1.71 -2.09
CA ALA A 106 -59.32 1.76 -3.42
C ALA A 106 -58.92 0.51 -4.25
N GLN A 107 -59.90 0.01 -5.01
CA GLN A 107 -59.79 -1.21 -5.84
C GLN A 107 -59.65 -0.93 -7.33
N ASP A 108 -59.35 0.31 -7.72
CA ASP A 108 -58.94 0.66 -9.09
C ASP A 108 -57.76 -0.19 -9.56
N ILE A 109 -57.00 -0.70 -8.59
CA ILE A 109 -55.95 -1.69 -8.74
C ILE A 109 -56.28 -2.91 -7.88
N LYS A 110 -56.44 -4.09 -8.49
CA LYS A 110 -56.72 -5.34 -7.75
C LYS A 110 -55.50 -5.81 -6.94
N PRO A 111 -55.67 -6.33 -5.71
CA PRO A 111 -56.92 -6.38 -4.94
C PRO A 111 -57.29 -5.03 -4.28
N ASN A 112 -56.31 -4.26 -3.83
CA ASN A 112 -56.41 -2.82 -3.56
C ASN A 112 -55.00 -2.20 -3.68
N ARG A 113 -54.90 -0.87 -3.71
CA ARG A 113 -53.61 -0.16 -3.83
C ARG A 113 -52.63 -0.56 -2.73
N LEU A 114 -53.09 -0.68 -1.48
CA LEU A 114 -52.27 -1.07 -0.34
C LEU A 114 -51.63 -2.45 -0.50
N GLU A 115 -52.42 -3.46 -0.86
CA GLU A 115 -51.95 -4.82 -1.07
C GLU A 115 -51.00 -4.92 -2.26
N ARG A 116 -51.21 -4.12 -3.32
CA ARG A 116 -50.24 -4.06 -4.42
C ARG A 116 -48.94 -3.38 -4.01
N ALA A 117 -49.00 -2.33 -3.20
CA ALA A 117 -47.82 -1.67 -2.66
C ALA A 117 -47.00 -2.62 -1.77
N LYS A 118 -47.64 -3.37 -0.86
CA LYS A 118 -46.98 -4.40 -0.04
C LYS A 118 -46.26 -5.45 -0.92
N ARG A 119 -46.91 -5.95 -1.96
CA ARG A 119 -46.30 -6.92 -2.90
C ARG A 119 -45.11 -6.32 -3.66
N ALA A 120 -45.21 -5.06 -4.07
CA ALA A 120 -44.12 -4.37 -4.76
C ALA A 120 -42.91 -4.16 -3.83
N ILE A 121 -43.15 -3.75 -2.59
CA ILE A 121 -42.12 -3.60 -1.55
C ILE A 121 -41.45 -4.95 -1.29
N SER A 122 -42.21 -6.04 -1.08
CA SER A 122 -41.65 -7.38 -0.87
C SER A 122 -40.72 -7.80 -2.01
N LYS A 123 -41.18 -7.65 -3.27
CA LYS A 123 -40.36 -7.98 -4.46
C LYS A 123 -39.12 -7.11 -4.61
N MET A 124 -39.16 -5.87 -4.11
CA MET A 124 -38.01 -4.98 -4.12
C MET A 124 -37.00 -5.39 -3.05
N VAL A 125 -37.47 -5.69 -1.84
CA VAL A 125 -36.65 -6.18 -0.71
C VAL A 125 -35.95 -7.48 -1.08
N ASP A 126 -36.62 -8.41 -1.78
CA ASP A 126 -36.02 -9.67 -2.23
C ASP A 126 -34.79 -9.49 -3.16
N LYS A 127 -34.68 -8.34 -3.83
CA LYS A 127 -33.55 -8.00 -4.70
C LYS A 127 -32.41 -7.27 -3.98
N LEU A 128 -32.61 -6.88 -2.72
CA LEU A 128 -31.66 -6.12 -1.92
C LEU A 128 -30.96 -7.07 -0.95
N HIS A 129 -29.73 -7.48 -1.28
CA HIS A 129 -29.00 -8.49 -0.48
C HIS A 129 -28.12 -7.89 0.63
N ASN A 130 -27.77 -6.61 0.56
CA ASN A 130 -26.76 -6.03 1.44
C ASN A 130 -27.00 -4.52 1.73
N ASP A 131 -28.25 -4.09 1.59
CA ASP A 131 -28.72 -2.70 1.73
C ASP A 131 -29.54 -2.55 3.02
N LYS A 132 -29.56 -1.35 3.60
CA LYS A 132 -30.39 -1.05 4.79
C LYS A 132 -31.73 -0.50 4.35
N ILE A 133 -32.81 -0.98 4.96
CA ILE A 133 -34.17 -0.60 4.59
C ILE A 133 -34.90 -0.08 5.83
N GLY A 134 -35.45 1.12 5.73
CA GLY A 134 -36.40 1.68 6.69
C GLY A 134 -37.79 1.74 6.09
N LEU A 135 -38.82 1.40 6.87
CA LEU A 135 -40.22 1.52 6.48
C LEU A 135 -40.92 2.49 7.44
N ILE A 136 -41.50 3.55 6.89
CA ILE A 136 -42.32 4.52 7.61
C ILE A 136 -43.75 4.30 7.17
N VAL A 137 -44.64 4.01 8.12
CA VAL A 137 -46.07 3.86 7.85
C VAL A 137 -46.78 5.08 8.40
N PHE A 138 -47.62 5.71 7.60
CA PHE A 138 -48.41 6.86 8.01
C PHE A 138 -49.86 6.72 7.53
N ALA A 139 -50.79 7.25 8.31
CA ALA A 139 -52.21 7.28 7.99
C ALA A 139 -52.65 8.74 7.95
N GLY A 140 -53.11 9.19 6.79
CA GLY A 140 -53.76 10.49 6.59
C GLY A 140 -55.26 10.38 6.43
#